data_AF-A1VPI1-F1
#
_entry.id   AF-A1VPI1-F1
#
_cell.length_a   1.000
_cell.length_b   1.000
_cell.length_c   1.000
_cell.angle_alpha   90.00
_cell.angle_beta   90.00
_cell.angle_gamma   90.00
#
_symmetry.space_group_name_H-M   'P 1'
#
loop_
_entity.id
_entity.type
_entity.pdbx_description
1 polymer ?
#
loop_
_entity_poly.entity_id
_entity_poly.type
_entity_poly.pdbx_seq_one_letter_code
_entity_poly.pdbx_strand_id
1 'polypeptide(L)'
;MSLAPFAALQARANRAVLSRLSNATASYLGGQPFGVLFERTPTEPFGEVLDASARTCSLDLALVPGIAAGGILVINGTNYRVSGGVEPDETGWVRLQVFPEA
;
A
#
# COMPACT_ATOMS: atom_id res chain seq x y z
N MET A 1 24.33 10.55 20.64
CA MET A 1 24.41 9.37 19.74
C MET A 1 23.27 9.49 18.74
N SER A 2 23.55 9.42 17.43
CA SER A 2 22.50 9.41 16.40
C SER A 2 21.81 8.05 16.43
N LEU A 3 20.51 8.04 16.67
CA LEU A 3 19.71 6.83 16.94
C LEU A 3 19.60 5.88 15.73
N ALA A 4 19.97 6.30 14.53
CA ALA A 4 19.89 5.46 13.33
C ALA A 4 20.93 5.85 12.26
N PRO A 5 22.21 5.42 12.40
CA PRO A 5 23.28 5.81 11.49
C PRO A 5 23.04 5.38 10.02
N PHE A 6 22.18 4.38 9.79
CA PHE A 6 21.90 3.83 8.47
C PHE A 6 20.50 4.17 7.93
N ALA A 7 19.69 4.95 8.65
CA ALA A 7 18.32 5.26 8.22
C ALA A 7 18.25 5.92 6.84
N ALA A 8 19.19 6.83 6.55
CA ALA A 8 19.25 7.49 5.24
C ALA A 8 19.57 6.51 4.10
N LEU A 9 20.43 5.52 4.35
CA LEU A 9 20.77 4.48 3.38
C LEU A 9 19.60 3.52 3.14
N GLN A 10 18.93 3.11 4.22
CA GLN A 10 17.73 2.27 4.16
C GLN A 10 16.60 2.96 3.38
N ALA A 11 16.31 4.23 3.68
CA ALA A 11 15.30 4.99 2.96
C ALA A 11 15.63 5.12 1.46
N ARG A 12 16.91 5.31 1.12
CA ARG A 12 17.36 5.35 -0.29
C ARG A 12 17.19 4.00 -0.98
N ALA A 13 17.58 2.90 -0.34
CA ALA A 13 17.43 1.55 -0.88
C ALA A 13 15.96 1.21 -1.12
N ASN A 14 15.09 1.48 -0.13
CA ASN A 14 13.66 1.26 -0.23
C ASN A 14 13.05 2.01 -1.42
N ARG A 15 13.37 3.30 -1.58
CA ARG A 15 12.90 4.08 -2.74
C ARG A 15 13.36 3.52 -4.08
N ALA A 16 14.63 3.10 -4.18
CA ALA A 16 15.17 2.53 -5.41
C ALA A 16 14.48 1.21 -5.78
N VAL A 17 14.29 0.32 -4.81
CA VAL A 17 13.55 -0.94 -4.99
C VAL A 17 12.12 -0.67 -5.41
N LEU A 18 11.44 0.27 -4.74
CA LEU A 18 10.05 0.62 -5.03
C LEU A 18 9.91 1.17 -6.45
N SER A 19 10.80 2.08 -6.87
CA SER A 19 10.79 2.62 -8.24
C SER A 19 10.98 1.57 -9.34
N ARG A 20 11.61 0.43 -9.02
CA ARG A 20 11.91 -0.62 -9.99
C ARG A 20 10.89 -1.76 -9.99
N LEU A 21 10.30 -2.06 -8.84
CA LEU A 21 9.36 -3.17 -8.65
C LEU A 21 7.90 -2.74 -8.63
N SER A 22 7.60 -1.44 -8.53
CA SER A 22 6.21 -0.96 -8.56
C SER A 22 5.51 -1.41 -9.84
N ASN A 23 4.39 -2.10 -9.69
CA ASN A 23 3.54 -2.55 -10.78
C ASN A 23 2.25 -1.72 -10.92
N ALA A 24 2.00 -0.80 -9.99
CA ALA A 24 0.91 0.16 -10.03
C ALA A 24 1.33 1.52 -9.46
N THR A 25 0.54 2.54 -9.76
CA THR A 25 0.72 3.90 -9.24
C THR A 25 -0.44 4.25 -8.34
N ALA A 26 -0.16 4.69 -7.11
CA ALA A 26 -1.16 5.13 -6.16
C ALA A 26 -1.03 6.64 -5.87
N SER A 27 -2.13 7.23 -5.43
CA SER A 27 -2.16 8.57 -4.82
C SER A 27 -3.08 8.55 -3.61
N TYR A 28 -2.76 9.40 -2.62
CA TYR A 28 -3.49 9.52 -1.37
C TYR A 28 -3.83 11.00 -1.13
N LEU A 29 -5.10 11.29 -0.84
CA LEU A 29 -5.62 12.66 -0.62
C LEU A 29 -5.22 13.68 -1.71
N GLY A 30 -5.13 13.25 -2.97
CA GLY A 30 -4.72 14.12 -4.09
C GLY A 30 -3.23 14.49 -4.09
N GLY A 31 -2.40 13.81 -3.28
CA GLY A 31 -0.96 13.99 -3.25
C GLY A 31 -0.24 13.49 -4.51
N GLN A 32 1.09 13.64 -4.53
CA GLN A 32 1.92 13.20 -5.65
C GLN A 32 1.80 11.69 -5.89
N PRO A 33 1.68 11.23 -7.14
CA PRO A 33 1.64 9.81 -7.45
C PRO A 33 2.92 9.09 -7.02
N PHE A 34 2.78 7.91 -6.45
CA PHE A 34 3.89 7.06 -6.04
C PHE A 34 3.69 5.61 -6.48
N GLY A 35 4.79 4.88 -6.67
CA GLY A 35 4.73 3.46 -6.99
C GLY A 35 4.19 2.65 -5.81
N VAL A 36 3.48 1.55 -6.09
CA VAL A 36 3.07 0.57 -5.09
C VAL A 36 3.20 -0.85 -5.66
N LEU A 37 3.29 -1.84 -4.77
CA LEU A 37 3.12 -3.24 -5.14
C LEU A 37 1.66 -3.61 -4.94
N PHE A 38 0.98 -3.90 -6.05
CA PHE A 38 -0.44 -4.19 -6.08
C PHE A 38 -0.71 -5.59 -6.58
N GLU A 39 -1.15 -6.44 -5.68
CA GLU A 39 -1.33 -7.87 -5.92
C GLU A 39 -2.80 -8.25 -5.75
N ARG A 40 -3.27 -9.15 -6.60
CA ARG A 40 -4.55 -9.79 -6.40
C ARG A 40 -4.36 -10.86 -5.33
N THR A 41 -5.09 -10.77 -4.23
CA THR A 41 -5.18 -11.86 -3.27
C THR A 41 -6.21 -12.84 -3.81
N PRO A 42 -5.83 -14.08 -4.20
CA PRO A 42 -6.80 -15.08 -4.58
C PRO A 42 -7.55 -15.48 -3.30
N THR A 43 -8.82 -15.10 -3.21
CA THR A 43 -9.74 -15.73 -2.25
C THR A 43 -10.19 -17.03 -2.89
N GLU A 44 -9.94 -18.17 -2.24
CA GLU A 44 -10.62 -19.41 -2.61
C GLU A 44 -12.13 -19.17 -2.47
N PRO A 45 -12.92 -19.32 -3.55
CA PRO A 45 -14.35 -19.08 -3.48
C PRO A 45 -14.98 -20.06 -2.49
N PHE A 46 -15.54 -19.54 -1.41
CA PHE A 46 -16.33 -20.32 -0.47
C PHE A 46 -17.78 -20.39 -0.99
N GLY A 47 -18.04 -21.31 -1.92
CA GLY A 47 -19.36 -21.45 -2.58
C GLY A 47 -19.61 -20.48 -3.73
N GLU A 48 -20.88 -20.08 -3.95
CA GLU A 48 -21.32 -19.21 -5.06
C GLU A 48 -21.19 -17.69 -4.80
N VAL A 49 -20.59 -17.29 -3.67
CA VAL A 49 -20.48 -15.87 -3.31
C VAL A 49 -19.24 -15.26 -4.00
N LEU A 50 -19.49 -14.46 -5.03
CA LEU A 50 -18.49 -13.58 -5.64
C LEU A 50 -18.23 -12.40 -4.72
N ASP A 51 -17.33 -12.57 -3.74
CA ASP A 51 -16.88 -11.44 -2.93
C ASP A 51 -15.98 -10.52 -3.78
N ALA A 52 -16.06 -9.21 -3.55
CA ALA A 52 -15.21 -8.26 -4.25
C ALA A 52 -13.74 -8.65 -4.00
N SER A 53 -12.99 -8.96 -5.06
CA SER A 53 -11.66 -9.55 -4.91
C SER A 53 -10.76 -8.61 -4.11
N ALA A 54 -10.51 -8.94 -2.85
CA ALA A 54 -9.59 -8.22 -1.99
C ALA A 54 -8.23 -8.13 -2.69
N ARG A 55 -7.62 -6.95 -2.67
CA ARG A 55 -6.29 -6.74 -3.22
C ARG A 55 -5.34 -6.36 -2.12
N THR A 56 -4.12 -6.83 -2.24
CA THR A 56 -3.04 -6.46 -1.33
C THR A 56 -2.27 -5.31 -1.96
N CYS A 57 -2.16 -4.20 -1.25
CA CYS A 57 -1.35 -3.04 -1.63
C CYS A 57 -0.20 -2.90 -0.63
N SER A 58 1.05 -3.05 -1.09
CA SER A 58 2.23 -2.80 -0.26
C SER A 58 2.88 -1.49 -0.67
N LEU A 59 3.13 -0.61 0.31
CA LEU A 59 3.61 0.75 0.10
C LEU A 59 4.41 1.25 1.31
N ASP A 60 5.15 2.35 1.13
CA ASP A 60 5.84 3.04 2.22
C ASP A 60 4.84 3.93 3.00
N LEU A 61 4.72 3.72 4.32
CA LEU A 61 3.77 4.46 5.17
C LEU A 61 4.05 5.97 5.14
N ALA A 62 5.29 6.39 4.90
CA ALA A 62 5.65 7.80 4.81
C ALA A 62 4.94 8.54 3.66
N LEU A 63 4.47 7.82 2.64
CA LEU A 63 3.75 8.38 1.49
C LEU A 63 2.25 8.57 1.76
N VAL A 64 1.73 7.95 2.82
CA VAL A 64 0.31 7.94 3.18
C VAL A 64 0.11 8.29 4.66
N PRO A 65 0.54 9.49 5.09
CA PRO A 65 0.50 9.87 6.49
C PRO A 65 -0.94 9.87 7.02
N GLY A 66 -1.19 9.14 8.10
CA GLY A 66 -2.50 9.07 8.75
C GLY A 66 -3.50 8.15 8.05
N ILE A 67 -3.06 7.31 7.10
CA ILE A 67 -3.93 6.28 6.54
C ILE A 67 -4.44 5.34 7.63
N ALA A 68 -5.73 5.01 7.56
CA ALA A 68 -6.42 4.17 8.52
C ALA A 68 -7.47 3.32 7.79
N ALA A 69 -8.05 2.35 8.51
CA ALA A 69 -9.19 1.57 8.03
C ALA A 69 -10.32 2.52 7.55
N GLY A 70 -10.89 2.23 6.38
CA GLY A 70 -11.88 3.07 5.72
C GLY A 70 -11.31 4.22 4.88
N GLY A 71 -10.00 4.48 4.94
CA GLY A 71 -9.33 5.46 4.08
C GLY A 71 -9.40 5.08 2.60
N ILE A 72 -9.33 6.08 1.72
CA ILE A 72 -9.40 5.90 0.27
C ILE A 72 -8.01 6.09 -0.33
N LEU A 73 -7.58 5.11 -1.13
CA LEU A 73 -6.41 5.17 -2.00
C LEU A 73 -6.87 5.14 -3.45
N VAL A 74 -6.31 6.00 -4.28
CA VAL A 74 -6.56 5.96 -5.72
C VAL A 74 -5.41 5.20 -6.37
N ILE A 75 -5.66 3.99 -6.86
CA ILE A 75 -4.65 3.13 -7.48
C ILE A 75 -4.99 2.97 -8.96
N ASN A 76 -4.08 3.38 -9.84
CA ASN A 76 -4.27 3.41 -11.29
C ASN A 76 -5.55 4.15 -11.74
N GLY A 77 -5.94 5.20 -10.98
CA GLY A 77 -7.14 5.98 -11.24
C GLY A 77 -8.43 5.41 -10.65
N THR A 78 -8.39 4.23 -10.02
CA THR A 78 -9.56 3.62 -9.37
C THR A 78 -9.51 3.82 -7.87
N ASN A 79 -10.65 4.15 -7.26
CA ASN A 79 -10.76 4.27 -5.82
C ASN A 79 -10.78 2.90 -5.14
N TYR A 80 -9.97 2.77 -4.10
CA TYR A 80 -9.85 1.59 -3.27
C TYR A 80 -9.98 1.98 -1.80
N ARG A 81 -10.87 1.30 -1.08
CA ARG A 81 -11.04 1.47 0.36
C ARG A 81 -10.13 0.53 1.12
N VAL A 82 -9.38 1.06 2.09
CA VAL A 82 -8.53 0.28 2.98
C VAL A 82 -9.38 -0.49 3.98
N SER A 83 -9.14 -1.78 4.08
CA SER A 83 -9.72 -2.67 5.08
C SER A 83 -8.65 -3.18 6.04
N GLY A 84 -8.97 -3.16 7.34
CA GLY A 84 -8.08 -3.67 8.37
C GLY A 84 -7.12 -2.63 8.95
N GLY A 85 -6.31 -3.09 9.90
CA GLY A 85 -5.33 -2.26 10.59
C GLY A 85 -4.16 -1.87 9.70
N VAL A 86 -3.62 -0.68 9.94
CA VAL A 86 -2.41 -0.18 9.29
C VAL A 86 -1.26 -0.41 10.26
N GLU A 87 -0.52 -1.49 10.07
CA GLU A 87 0.64 -1.82 10.89
C GLU A 87 1.90 -1.83 10.01
N PRO A 88 2.81 -0.85 10.16
CA PRO A 88 4.06 -0.85 9.44
C PRO A 88 5.01 -1.90 10.01
N ASP A 89 5.80 -2.49 9.13
CA ASP A 89 6.93 -3.34 9.52
C ASP A 89 8.13 -2.50 10.01
N GLU A 90 9.18 -3.18 10.47
CA GLU A 90 10.42 -2.55 10.95
C GLU A 90 11.15 -1.73 9.86
N THR A 91 10.74 -1.84 8.60
CA THR A 91 11.29 -1.08 7.47
C THR A 91 10.46 0.16 7.12
N GLY A 92 9.31 0.36 7.76
CA GLY A 92 8.35 1.43 7.48
C GLY A 92 7.37 1.11 6.36
N TRP A 93 7.41 -0.10 5.82
CA TRP A 93 6.48 -0.56 4.80
C TRP A 93 5.21 -1.08 5.46
N VAL A 94 4.08 -0.87 4.79
CA VAL A 94 2.80 -1.40 5.23
C VAL A 94 2.17 -2.21 4.11
N ARG A 95 1.54 -3.32 4.50
CA ARG A 95 0.73 -4.17 3.62
C ARG A 95 -0.73 -3.97 3.97
N LEU A 96 -1.48 -3.35 3.08
CA LEU A 96 -2.89 -3.03 3.25
C LEU A 96 -3.75 -3.97 2.41
N GLN A 97 -4.84 -4.45 3.00
CA GLN A 97 -5.92 -5.00 2.20
C GLN A 97 -6.79 -3.84 1.72
N VAL A 98 -7.15 -3.88 0.44
CA VAL A 98 -8.00 -2.86 -0.17
C VAL A 98 -9.08 -3.49 -1.05
N PHE A 99 -10.25 -2.86 -1.05
CA PHE A 99 -11.39 -3.25 -1.85
C PHE A 99 -11.76 -2.15 -2.84
N PRO A 100 -12.12 -2.46 -4.09
CA PRO A 100 -12.61 -1.45 -5.02
C PRO A 100 -13.84 -0.77 -4.43
N GLU A 101 -13.87 0.57 -4.47
CA GLU A 101 -15.05 1.35 -4.12
C GLU A 101 -16.04 1.27 -5.29
N ALA A 102 -17.30 0.93 -5.00
CA ALA A 102 -18.38 0.79 -5.98
C ALA A 102 -18.93 2.15 -6.43
#